data_AF-A0A947QFN1-F1
#
_entry.id   AF-A0A947QFN1-F1
#
_cell.length_a   1.000
_cell.length_b   1.000
_cell.length_c   1.000
_cell.angle_alpha   90.00
_cell.angle_beta   90.00
_cell.angle_gamma   90.00
#
_symmetry.space_group_name_H-M   'P 1'
#
loop_
_entity.id
_entity.type
_entity.pdbx_description
1 polymer ?
#
loop_
_entity_poly.entity_id
_entity_poly.type
_entity_poly.pdbx_seq_one_letter_code
_entity_poly.pdbx_strand_id
1 'polypeptide(L)'
;MRRLRVPVAIAALMLSALSAWAQTSSGSTSSGSTPSGSTPTSAEANQSSLPEPYSADEFPSWAVGLRRFEIVSLGAFPLILFYTNFVFDISRFVEKGFAADYVPWPFKNESSYKLSNEEQIQSVAVAAVVSLVFGALDSFLMWRLSIE
;
A
#
# COMPACT_ATOMS: atom_id res chain seq x y z
N MET A 1 -33.65 -24.11 -25.58
CA MET A 1 -33.79 -23.83 -24.13
C MET A 1 -32.73 -22.79 -23.75
N ARG A 2 -33.15 -21.55 -23.45
CA ARG A 2 -32.29 -20.42 -23.04
C ARG A 2 -32.50 -20.18 -21.54
N ARG A 3 -31.43 -20.12 -20.75
CA ARG A 3 -31.38 -19.44 -19.43
C ARG A 3 -30.00 -18.79 -19.32
N LEU A 4 -29.92 -17.50 -19.64
CA LEU A 4 -29.88 -16.31 -18.78
C LEU A 4 -28.51 -16.05 -18.11
N ARG A 5 -28.06 -14.80 -18.26
CA ARG A 5 -26.75 -14.23 -17.91
C ARG A 5 -26.73 -13.73 -16.43
N VAL A 6 -25.61 -13.95 -15.73
CA VAL A 6 -24.74 -13.09 -14.87
C VAL A 6 -25.32 -11.76 -14.29
N PRO A 7 -24.83 -11.10 -13.20
CA PRO A 7 -24.05 -11.44 -11.96
C PRO A 7 -24.75 -10.96 -10.66
N VAL A 8 -24.22 -11.26 -9.46
CA VAL A 8 -24.55 -10.51 -8.22
C VAL A 8 -23.28 -10.16 -7.44
N ALA A 9 -23.06 -8.86 -7.31
CA ALA A 9 -22.17 -8.22 -6.34
C ALA A 9 -22.88 -8.08 -4.99
N ILE A 10 -22.15 -8.13 -3.87
CA ILE A 10 -22.46 -7.34 -2.67
C ILE A 10 -21.14 -6.87 -2.05
N ALA A 11 -21.04 -5.56 -1.92
CA ALA A 11 -20.04 -4.80 -1.20
C ALA A 11 -20.52 -4.51 0.24
N ALA A 12 -19.60 -3.96 1.03
CA ALA A 12 -19.77 -3.21 2.29
C ALA A 12 -19.73 -4.01 3.60
N LEU A 13 -18.63 -3.85 4.35
CA LEU A 13 -18.56 -3.08 5.60
C LEU A 13 -17.27 -3.45 6.37
N MET A 14 -16.31 -2.53 6.46
CA MET A 14 -15.51 -2.31 7.69
C MET A 14 -14.85 -0.93 7.62
N LEU A 15 -15.71 0.08 7.84
CA LEU A 15 -15.36 1.47 8.07
C LEU A 15 -15.53 1.74 9.57
N SER A 16 -14.45 1.69 10.37
CA SER A 16 -14.28 2.46 11.61
C SER A 16 -13.11 1.90 12.44
N ALA A 17 -11.95 2.57 12.39
CA ALA A 17 -11.04 2.77 13.53
C ALA A 17 -9.66 3.18 13.00
N LEU A 18 -9.46 4.47 12.71
CA LEU A 18 -8.15 5.13 12.89
C LEU A 18 -8.32 6.67 12.84
N SER A 19 -9.25 7.19 13.63
CA SER A 19 -9.50 8.62 13.81
C SER A 19 -9.02 9.06 15.19
N ALA A 20 -7.76 8.76 15.53
CA ALA A 20 -7.25 9.04 16.87
C ALA A 20 -5.74 9.30 16.88
N TRP A 21 -5.24 10.24 16.06
CA TRP A 21 -4.07 11.03 16.48
C TRP A 21 -3.92 12.32 15.67
N ALA A 22 -4.78 13.29 15.97
CA ALA A 22 -4.49 14.70 15.70
C ALA A 22 -5.23 15.50 16.76
N GLN A 23 -4.51 16.00 17.78
CA GLN A 23 -4.69 17.38 18.25
C GLN A 23 -3.62 17.77 19.29
N THR A 24 -3.02 18.93 19.04
CA THR A 24 -2.68 19.96 20.02
C THR A 24 -1.51 19.74 20.98
N SER A 25 -0.42 20.45 20.68
CA SER A 25 0.25 21.28 21.67
C SER A 25 0.37 22.71 21.12
N SER A 26 -0.43 23.63 21.68
CA SER A 26 -0.44 25.05 21.34
C SER A 26 -0.24 25.89 22.61
N GLY A 27 0.81 26.73 22.64
CA GLY A 27 1.02 27.89 23.54
C GLY A 27 1.33 27.54 25.01
N SER A 28 2.10 28.29 25.80
CA SER A 28 2.69 29.63 25.79
C SER A 28 3.84 29.60 26.83
N THR A 29 4.85 30.46 26.91
CA THR A 29 4.79 31.87 27.32
C THR A 29 6.22 32.45 27.32
N SER A 30 6.34 33.70 26.93
CA SER A 30 7.52 34.58 26.93
C SER A 30 7.95 35.07 28.31
N SER A 31 9.26 35.24 28.56
CA SER A 31 9.77 36.28 29.47
C SER A 31 11.31 36.43 29.48
N GLY A 32 11.76 37.68 29.22
CA GLY A 32 13.06 38.25 29.62
C GLY A 32 14.23 37.97 28.66
N SER A 33 15.10 38.91 28.29
CA SER A 33 15.31 40.31 28.62
C SER A 33 16.39 40.84 27.66
N THR A 34 16.20 42.02 27.07
CA THR A 34 17.23 42.78 26.34
C THR A 34 18.44 43.10 27.24
N PRO A 35 19.65 43.18 26.64
CA PRO A 35 20.28 44.49 26.65
C PRO A 35 20.76 44.93 25.26
N SER A 36 20.57 46.22 24.99
CA SER A 36 21.13 46.97 23.88
C SER A 36 22.65 46.85 23.80
N GLY A 37 23.14 46.53 22.61
CA GLY A 37 24.52 46.72 22.18
C GLY A 37 24.52 47.11 20.71
N SER A 38 24.66 48.40 20.45
CA SER A 38 24.82 48.99 19.11
C SER A 38 26.19 48.67 18.53
N THR A 39 26.27 48.13 17.30
CA THR A 39 27.05 48.63 16.13
C THR A 39 27.13 47.58 15.02
N PRO A 40 27.34 47.99 13.76
CA PRO A 40 26.79 47.35 12.56
C PRO A 40 27.73 46.27 12.02
N THR A 41 27.19 45.18 11.48
CA THR A 41 27.97 44.25 10.65
C THR A 41 27.02 43.52 9.73
N SER A 42 27.26 43.75 8.44
CA SER A 42 26.99 42.88 7.29
C SER A 42 25.58 42.32 7.12
N ALA A 43 25.01 42.64 5.96
CA ALA A 43 23.99 41.82 5.32
C ALA A 43 24.57 40.43 5.04
N GLU A 44 24.64 39.59 6.07
CA GLU A 44 24.97 38.18 5.94
C GLU A 44 23.71 37.50 5.39
N ALA A 45 23.81 37.01 4.16
CA ALA A 45 22.80 36.18 3.54
C ALA A 45 22.43 35.05 4.51
N ASN A 46 21.18 35.04 4.97
CA ASN A 46 20.60 33.95 5.73
C ASN A 46 20.41 32.75 4.79
N GLN A 47 21.52 32.13 4.39
CA GLN A 47 21.50 30.83 3.74
C GLN A 47 21.28 29.80 4.84
N SER A 48 20.00 29.51 5.09
CA SER A 48 19.60 28.34 5.86
C SER A 48 20.35 27.13 5.30
N SER A 49 21.21 26.52 6.12
CA SER A 49 22.01 25.33 5.76
C SER A 49 21.18 24.04 5.71
N LEU A 50 19.89 24.14 6.04
CA LEU A 50 18.92 23.07 5.94
C LEU A 50 18.37 23.01 4.51
N PRO A 51 18.26 21.82 3.91
CA PRO A 51 17.50 21.64 2.68
C PRO A 51 16.09 22.21 2.87
N GLU A 52 15.60 22.97 1.89
CA GLU A 52 14.22 23.43 1.93
C GLU A 52 13.26 22.23 1.87
N PRO A 53 12.17 22.23 2.66
CA PRO A 53 11.14 21.20 2.57
C PRO A 53 10.51 21.20 1.18
N TYR A 54 10.31 20.00 0.62
CA TYR A 54 9.62 19.85 -0.66
C TYR A 54 8.25 20.50 -0.65
N SER A 55 7.95 21.26 -1.72
CA SER A 55 6.62 21.85 -1.91
C SER A 55 5.69 20.88 -2.66
N ALA A 56 4.38 20.98 -2.42
CA ALA A 56 3.41 20.08 -3.04
C ALA A 56 3.34 20.22 -4.57
N ASP A 57 3.70 21.40 -5.10
CA ASP A 57 3.63 21.74 -6.52
C ASP A 57 4.95 21.53 -7.27
N GLU A 58 6.00 21.04 -6.60
CA GLU A 58 7.33 20.86 -7.18
C GLU A 58 7.40 19.73 -8.21
N PHE A 59 6.53 18.73 -8.06
CA PHE A 59 6.47 17.57 -8.94
C PHE A 59 5.15 17.51 -9.70
N PRO A 60 5.17 17.11 -10.98
CA PRO A 60 3.93 16.93 -11.72
C PRO A 60 3.10 15.80 -11.10
N SER A 61 1.77 15.97 -11.09
CA SER A 61 0.83 15.05 -10.43
C SER A 61 0.94 13.60 -10.92
N TRP A 62 1.27 13.40 -12.20
CA TRP A 62 1.50 12.06 -12.75
C TRP A 62 2.72 11.36 -12.13
N ALA A 63 3.78 12.10 -11.79
CA ALA A 63 4.99 11.54 -11.20
C ALA A 63 4.73 11.10 -9.75
N VAL A 64 3.93 11.88 -9.01
CA VAL A 64 3.45 11.50 -7.68
C VAL A 64 2.57 10.24 -7.76
N GLY A 65 1.70 10.16 -8.76
CA GLY A 65 0.87 8.98 -9.02
C GLY A 65 1.68 7.72 -9.34
N LEU A 66 2.74 7.85 -10.15
CA LEU A 66 3.64 6.75 -10.50
C LEU A 66 4.46 6.27 -9.30
N ARG A 67 4.93 7.20 -8.46
CA ARG A 67 5.64 6.85 -7.21
C ARG A 67 4.74 6.03 -6.28
N ARG A 68 3.48 6.44 -6.12
CA ARG A 68 2.50 5.68 -5.33
C ARG A 68 2.20 4.32 -5.94
N PHE A 69 2.07 4.25 -7.26
CA PHE A 69 1.86 3.00 -7.98
C PHE A 69 2.96 1.99 -7.63
N GLU A 70 4.22 2.41 -7.72
CA GLU A 70 5.37 1.57 -7.41
C GLU A 70 5.38 1.12 -5.94
N ILE A 71 5.19 2.06 -5.01
CA ILE A 71 5.19 1.76 -3.57
C ILE A 71 4.09 0.74 -3.22
N VAL A 72 2.88 0.94 -3.73
CA VAL A 72 1.74 0.08 -3.43
C VAL A 72 1.87 -1.28 -4.13
N SER A 73 2.24 -1.30 -5.42
CA SER A 73 2.36 -2.55 -6.17
C SER A 73 3.52 -3.42 -5.68
N LEU A 74 4.68 -2.85 -5.35
CA LEU A 74 5.80 -3.63 -4.80
C LEU A 74 5.57 -3.98 -3.33
N GLY A 75 4.96 -3.08 -2.55
CA GLY A 75 4.65 -3.31 -1.15
C GLY A 75 3.57 -4.39 -0.93
N ALA A 76 2.55 -4.44 -1.79
CA ALA A 76 1.46 -5.41 -1.68
C ALA A 76 1.85 -6.81 -2.20
N PHE A 77 2.86 -6.90 -3.07
CA PHE A 77 3.26 -8.14 -3.73
C PHE A 77 3.51 -9.33 -2.78
N PRO A 78 4.33 -9.23 -1.69
CA PRO A 78 4.58 -10.37 -0.82
C PRO A 78 3.32 -10.87 -0.10
N LEU A 79 2.41 -9.96 0.26
CA LEU A 79 1.13 -10.31 0.90
C LEU A 79 0.22 -11.02 -0.10
N ILE A 80 0.08 -10.46 -1.30
CA ILE A 80 -0.73 -11.04 -2.37
C ILE A 80 -0.18 -12.41 -2.77
N LEU A 81 1.14 -12.57 -2.85
CA LEU A 81 1.77 -13.85 -3.15
C LEU A 81 1.43 -14.90 -2.09
N PHE A 82 1.50 -14.54 -0.81
CA PHE A 82 1.09 -15.43 0.27
C PHE A 82 -0.38 -15.88 0.13
N TYR A 83 -1.30 -14.92 -0.03
CA TYR A 83 -2.73 -15.25 -0.18
C TYR A 83 -3.03 -16.04 -1.45
N THR A 84 -2.33 -15.73 -2.55
CA THR A 84 -2.47 -16.45 -3.82
C THR A 84 -2.11 -17.92 -3.62
N ASN A 85 -0.96 -18.21 -3.02
CA ASN A 85 -0.56 -19.58 -2.70
C ASN A 85 -1.54 -20.28 -1.75
N PHE A 86 -2.01 -19.57 -0.73
CA PHE A 86 -2.96 -20.12 0.23
C PHE A 86 -4.31 -20.47 -0.43
N VAL A 87 -4.82 -19.60 -1.30
CA VAL A 87 -6.05 -19.87 -2.06
C VAL A 87 -5.87 -21.02 -3.03
N PHE A 88 -4.72 -21.12 -3.72
CA PHE A 88 -4.41 -22.27 -4.58
C PHE A 88 -4.39 -23.58 -3.78
N ASP A 89 -3.74 -23.58 -2.63
CA ASP A 89 -3.71 -24.73 -1.73
C ASP A 89 -5.13 -25.15 -1.28
N ILE A 90 -5.98 -24.19 -0.86
CA ILE A 90 -7.37 -24.47 -0.48
C ILE A 90 -8.18 -25.00 -1.67
N SER A 91 -8.09 -24.34 -2.83
CA SER A 91 -8.85 -24.72 -4.02
C SER A 91 -8.55 -26.17 -4.41
N ARG A 92 -7.28 -26.55 -4.40
CA ARG A 92 -6.83 -27.91 -4.68
C ARG A 92 -7.30 -28.90 -3.61
N PHE A 93 -7.24 -28.52 -2.34
CA PHE A 93 -7.71 -29.38 -1.24
C PHE A 93 -9.19 -29.73 -1.39
N VAL A 94 -10.03 -28.75 -1.75
CA VAL A 94 -11.46 -28.95 -1.99
C VAL A 94 -11.70 -29.78 -3.24
N GLU A 95 -11.01 -29.49 -4.35
CA GLU A 95 -11.13 -30.26 -5.61
C GLU A 95 -10.71 -31.73 -5.46
N LYS A 96 -9.75 -32.02 -4.57
CA LYS A 96 -9.27 -33.38 -4.27
C LYS A 96 -10.04 -34.06 -3.14
N GLY A 97 -11.19 -33.52 -2.74
CA GLY A 97 -12.09 -34.15 -1.78
C GLY A 97 -11.51 -34.23 -0.37
N PHE A 98 -10.77 -33.21 0.07
CA PHE A 98 -10.18 -33.11 1.41
C PHE A 98 -9.11 -34.17 1.71
N ALA A 99 -8.43 -34.68 0.68
CA ALA A 99 -7.34 -35.64 0.84
C ALA A 99 -6.14 -35.05 1.61
N ALA A 100 -5.58 -35.85 2.53
CA ALA A 100 -4.51 -35.43 3.44
C ALA A 100 -3.23 -34.95 2.72
N ASP A 101 -2.98 -35.41 1.50
CA ASP A 101 -1.82 -35.02 0.70
C ASP A 101 -1.90 -33.57 0.21
N TYR A 102 -3.11 -33.01 0.12
CA TYR A 102 -3.36 -31.66 -0.40
C TYR A 102 -3.70 -30.65 0.68
N VAL A 103 -3.42 -30.97 1.94
CA VAL A 103 -3.71 -30.09 3.07
C VAL A 103 -3.01 -28.73 2.86
N PRO A 104 -3.72 -27.61 3.07
CA PRO A 104 -3.15 -26.29 2.84
C PRO A 104 -2.08 -25.94 3.88
N TRP A 105 -1.17 -25.05 3.51
CA TRP A 105 -0.29 -24.42 4.49
C TRP A 105 -1.12 -23.69 5.57
N PRO A 106 -0.78 -23.75 6.87
CA PRO A 106 0.47 -24.24 7.49
C PRO A 106 0.47 -25.72 7.87
N PHE A 107 -0.56 -26.48 7.52
CA PHE A 107 -0.75 -27.85 8.02
C PHE A 107 -0.08 -28.93 7.15
N LYS A 108 0.81 -28.53 6.22
CA LYS A 108 1.55 -29.45 5.34
C LYS A 108 2.56 -30.28 6.12
N ASN A 109 2.75 -31.53 5.73
CA ASN A 109 3.75 -32.46 6.24
C ASN A 109 4.75 -32.88 5.13
N GLU A 110 5.71 -33.74 5.45
CA GLU A 110 6.74 -34.20 4.51
C GLU A 110 6.20 -34.97 3.29
N SER A 111 5.02 -35.58 3.42
CA SER A 111 4.31 -36.32 2.38
C SER A 111 3.31 -35.45 1.61
N SER A 112 3.13 -34.18 1.99
CA SER A 112 2.23 -33.27 1.29
C SER A 112 2.72 -32.92 -0.10
N TYR A 113 1.76 -32.66 -0.99
CA TYR A 113 1.99 -32.30 -2.38
C TYR A 113 2.92 -31.09 -2.50
N LYS A 114 3.98 -31.26 -3.30
CA LYS A 114 4.93 -30.21 -3.66
C LYS A 114 4.54 -29.62 -5.01
N LEU A 115 4.44 -28.29 -5.07
CA LEU A 115 4.14 -27.59 -6.31
C LEU A 115 5.22 -27.87 -7.34
N SER A 116 4.82 -28.06 -8.59
CA SER A 116 5.77 -28.09 -9.70
C SER A 116 6.30 -26.68 -9.97
N ASN A 117 7.42 -26.57 -10.69
CA ASN A 117 8.00 -25.28 -11.06
C ASN A 117 7.00 -24.43 -11.87
N GLU A 118 6.20 -25.06 -12.73
CA GLU A 118 5.20 -24.39 -13.55
C GLU A 118 4.08 -23.80 -12.70
N GLU A 119 3.58 -24.54 -11.71
CA GLU A 119 2.54 -24.07 -10.79
C GLU A 119 3.06 -22.93 -9.89
N GLN A 120 4.32 -23.03 -9.46
CA GLN A 120 4.96 -21.97 -8.70
C GLN A 120 5.07 -20.68 -9.52
N ILE A 121 5.48 -20.77 -10.79
CA ILE A 121 5.55 -19.62 -11.70
C ILE A 121 4.15 -19.05 -11.94
N GLN A 122 3.12 -19.88 -12.11
CA GLN A 122 1.75 -19.41 -12.27
C GLN A 122 1.25 -18.64 -11.05
N SER A 123 1.51 -19.16 -9.84
CA SER A 123 1.14 -18.48 -8.60
C SER A 123 1.83 -17.11 -8.48
N VAL A 124 3.14 -17.06 -8.78
CA VAL A 124 3.89 -15.79 -8.80
C VAL A 124 3.36 -14.82 -9.85
N ALA A 125 3.03 -15.31 -11.04
CA ALA A 125 2.50 -14.47 -12.13
C ALA A 125 1.13 -13.89 -11.77
N VAL A 126 0.22 -14.69 -11.21
CA VAL A 126 -1.08 -14.23 -10.73
C VAL A 126 -0.89 -13.19 -9.64
N ALA A 127 -0.02 -13.45 -8.67
CA ALA A 127 0.27 -12.51 -7.59
C ALA A 127 0.84 -11.19 -8.12
N ALA A 128 1.74 -11.23 -9.10
CA ALA A 128 2.30 -10.05 -9.74
C ALA A 128 1.21 -9.20 -10.41
N VAL A 129 0.34 -9.84 -11.20
CA VAL A 129 -0.77 -9.14 -11.88
C VAL A 129 -1.73 -8.52 -10.88
N VAL A 130 -2.14 -9.26 -9.85
CA VAL A 130 -3.05 -8.75 -8.82
C VAL A 130 -2.41 -7.57 -8.07
N SER A 131 -1.11 -7.63 -7.80
CA SER A 131 -0.40 -6.52 -7.15
C SER A 131 -0.33 -5.25 -7.99
N LEU A 132 -0.10 -5.40 -9.29
CA LEU A 132 -0.14 -4.27 -10.23
C LEU A 132 -1.55 -3.67 -10.31
N VAL A 133 -2.61 -4.49 -10.25
CA VAL A 133 -3.99 -4.00 -10.21
C VAL A 133 -4.25 -3.18 -8.94
N PHE A 134 -3.78 -3.63 -7.78
CA PHE A 134 -3.90 -2.86 -6.53
C PHE A 134 -3.17 -1.51 -6.61
N GLY A 135 -1.94 -1.50 -7.11
CA GLY A 135 -1.20 -0.25 -7.32
C GLY A 135 -1.90 0.67 -8.31
N ALA A 136 -2.44 0.12 -9.40
CA ALA A 136 -3.17 0.91 -10.40
C ALA A 136 -4.45 1.52 -9.83
N LEU A 137 -5.19 0.77 -8.99
CA LEU A 137 -6.39 1.27 -8.32
C LEU A 137 -6.06 2.40 -7.32
N ASP A 138 -4.98 2.28 -6.54
CA ASP A 138 -4.55 3.36 -5.63
C ASP A 138 -4.20 4.64 -6.39
N SER A 139 -3.36 4.53 -7.43
CA SER A 139 -2.96 5.68 -8.23
C SER A 139 -4.14 6.29 -9.00
N PHE A 140 -5.05 5.46 -9.50
CA PHE A 140 -6.27 5.93 -10.16
C PHE A 140 -7.21 6.66 -9.21
N LEU A 141 -7.38 6.16 -7.98
CA LEU A 141 -8.20 6.81 -6.95
C LEU A 141 -7.64 8.20 -6.59
N MET A 142 -6.32 8.30 -6.41
CA MET A 142 -5.68 9.57 -6.10
C MET A 142 -5.80 10.57 -7.25
N TRP A 143 -5.62 10.10 -8.50
CA TRP A 143 -5.80 10.96 -9.67
C TRP A 143 -7.23 11.50 -9.78
N ARG A 144 -8.25 10.67 -9.48
CA ARG A 144 -9.65 11.08 -9.49
C ARG A 144 -9.98 12.12 -8.42
N LEU A 145 -9.40 11.99 -7.22
CA LEU A 145 -9.61 12.95 -6.13
C LEU A 145 -8.88 14.28 -6.35
N SER A 146 -7.86 14.31 -7.19
CA SER A 146 -7.09 15.53 -7.48
C SER A 146 -7.80 16.48 -8.48
N ILE A 147 -8.93 16.10 -9.06
CA ILE A 147 -9.66 16.89 -10.07
C ILE A 147 -10.85 17.67 -9.47
N GLU A 148 -11.24 17.37 -8.22
CA GLU A 148 -12.26 18.11 -7.47
C GLU A 148 -11.64 19.13 -6.50
#